data_AF-A0A924HKC4-F1
#
_entry.id   AF-A0A924HKC4-F1
#
_cell.length_a   1.000
_cell.length_b   1.000
_cell.length_c   1.000
_cell.angle_alpha   90.00
_cell.angle_beta   90.00
_cell.angle_gamma   90.00
#
_symmetry.space_group_name_H-M   'P 1'
#
loop_
_entity.id
_entity.type
_entity.pdbx_description
1 polymer ?
#
loop_
_entity_poly.entity_id
_entity_poly.type
_entity_poly.pdbx_seq_one_letter_code
_entity_poly.pdbx_strand_id
1 'polypeptide(L)'
;MKTLITNAQHHLSAELAYLLASAEIVFGNNYNTYPQLASISLAHEILKFCLNEHIERIFPTHPQEINALKASEILFEEFGIAIGLSKYTFNKPAIEVKDFNELSSKLLHYGYPQRKLAIGRGDLLGDLILIDDEVKNFEQIWLKIASLSFIQLGKLFNHSHFQPLFIYQIDEGVDRFNFLMEASGLKSIKAVPDELKSAIENFFDSNKIEGFYQVYFSGNNLVRIKNAFA
;
A
#
# COMPACT_ATOMS: atom_id res chain seq x y z
N MET A 1 21.26 6.26 12.40
CA MET A 1 19.84 5.89 12.39
C MET A 1 19.70 4.39 12.23
N LYS A 2 19.26 3.73 13.30
CA LYS A 2 18.90 2.32 13.30
C LYS A 2 17.40 2.15 13.07
N THR A 3 17.01 1.38 12.07
CA THR A 3 15.62 1.27 11.59
C THR A 3 15.12 -0.17 11.68
N LEU A 4 13.97 -0.35 12.29
CA LEU A 4 13.24 -1.60 12.37
C LEU A 4 12.28 -1.74 11.17
N ILE A 5 12.40 -2.84 10.42
CA ILE A 5 11.35 -3.34 9.52
C ILE A 5 10.78 -4.59 10.18
N THR A 6 9.48 -4.60 10.50
CA THR A 6 8.96 -5.61 11.44
C THR A 6 8.98 -7.04 10.91
N ASN A 7 8.89 -7.22 9.58
CA ASN A 7 8.92 -8.54 8.95
C ASN A 7 9.80 -8.56 7.69
N ALA A 8 10.89 -9.31 7.72
CA ALA A 8 11.76 -9.54 6.56
C ALA A 8 11.05 -10.27 5.40
N GLN A 9 10.03 -11.06 5.68
CA GLN A 9 9.35 -11.88 4.67
C GLN A 9 8.26 -11.13 3.90
N HIS A 10 7.91 -9.90 4.30
CA HIS A 10 7.00 -9.09 3.51
C HIS A 10 7.66 -8.72 2.17
N HIS A 11 6.91 -8.85 1.07
CA HIS A 11 7.45 -8.77 -0.28
C HIS A 11 8.08 -7.41 -0.66
N LEU A 12 7.82 -6.34 0.12
CA LEU A 12 8.41 -5.02 -0.06
C LEU A 12 9.54 -4.69 0.93
N SER A 13 9.81 -5.56 1.92
CA SER A 13 10.79 -5.28 2.97
C SER A 13 12.21 -5.16 2.42
N ALA A 14 12.58 -6.01 1.46
CA ALA A 14 13.88 -5.92 0.79
C ALA A 14 14.03 -4.62 -0.02
N GLU A 15 12.97 -4.19 -0.71
CA GLU A 15 12.97 -2.93 -1.46
C GLU A 15 13.12 -1.73 -0.52
N LEU A 16 12.38 -1.71 0.59
CA LEU A 16 12.53 -0.64 1.59
C LEU A 16 13.94 -0.63 2.21
N ALA A 17 14.48 -1.79 2.57
CA ALA A 17 15.83 -1.89 3.12
C ALA A 17 16.90 -1.36 2.14
N TYR A 18 16.73 -1.63 0.84
CA TYR A 18 17.59 -1.07 -0.20
C TYR A 18 17.47 0.45 -0.32
N LEU A 19 16.26 1.01 -0.26
CA LEU A 19 16.03 2.46 -0.30
C LEU A 19 16.60 3.18 0.95
N LEU A 20 16.67 2.46 2.07
CA LEU A 20 17.27 2.89 3.33
C LEU A 20 18.75 2.48 3.45
N ALA A 21 19.50 2.33 2.35
CA ALA A 21 20.89 1.82 2.37
C ALA A 21 21.87 2.54 3.33
N SER A 22 21.57 3.78 3.75
CA SER A 22 22.36 4.54 4.73
C SER A 22 22.00 4.25 6.19
N ALA A 23 20.96 3.47 6.46
CA ALA A 23 20.49 3.11 7.80
C ALA A 23 20.95 1.69 8.18
N GLU A 24 21.12 1.47 9.49
CA GLU A 24 21.29 0.11 10.02
C GLU A 24 19.91 -0.54 10.09
N ILE A 25 19.67 -1.60 9.31
CA ILE A 25 18.37 -2.28 9.22
C ILE A 25 18.30 -3.45 10.18
N VAL A 26 17.28 -3.46 11.03
CA VAL A 26 16.90 -4.58 11.89
C VAL A 26 15.59 -5.17 11.40
N PHE A 27 15.55 -6.48 11.21
CA PHE A 27 14.31 -7.20 10.89
C PHE A 27 13.72 -7.84 12.15
N GLY A 28 12.55 -7.38 12.58
CA GLY A 28 11.94 -7.78 13.86
C GLY A 28 11.72 -9.29 13.96
N ASN A 29 11.10 -9.89 12.95
CA ASN A 29 10.79 -11.32 12.89
C ASN A 29 12.02 -12.26 12.90
N ASN A 30 13.25 -11.75 12.80
CA ASN A 30 14.45 -12.55 12.97
C ASN A 30 14.86 -12.72 14.45
N TYR A 31 14.19 -12.03 15.37
CA TYR A 31 14.46 -12.06 16.80
C TYR A 31 13.35 -12.79 17.55
N ASN A 32 13.72 -13.75 18.40
CA ASN A 32 12.76 -14.42 19.30
C ASN A 32 12.16 -13.48 20.34
N THR A 33 12.80 -12.33 20.59
CA THR A 33 12.34 -11.30 21.52
C THR A 33 11.36 -10.31 20.88
N TYR A 34 11.19 -10.35 19.56
CA TYR A 34 10.20 -9.53 18.88
C TYR A 34 8.79 -10.06 19.16
N PRO A 35 7.81 -9.21 19.48
CA PRO A 35 6.49 -9.67 19.92
C PRO A 35 5.69 -10.39 18.84
N GLN A 36 4.81 -11.26 19.29
CA GLN A 36 3.84 -11.91 18.41
C GLN A 36 2.67 -10.98 18.12
N LEU A 37 2.18 -11.01 16.86
CA LEU A 37 1.07 -10.17 16.39
C LEU A 37 -0.22 -10.31 17.20
N ALA A 38 -0.42 -11.43 17.89
CA ALA A 38 -1.59 -11.70 18.71
C ALA A 38 -1.54 -11.07 20.12
N SER A 39 -0.45 -10.39 20.48
CA SER A 39 -0.32 -9.76 21.80
C SER A 39 -1.35 -8.64 22.00
N ILE A 40 -1.99 -8.64 23.17
CA ILE A 40 -2.91 -7.59 23.62
C ILE A 40 -2.13 -6.28 23.91
N SER A 41 -0.85 -6.39 24.25
CA SER A 41 0.06 -5.28 24.55
C SER A 41 1.08 -5.03 23.43
N LEU A 42 0.73 -5.37 22.18
CA LEU A 42 1.64 -5.36 21.03
C LEU A 42 2.47 -4.06 20.92
N ALA A 43 1.84 -2.88 21.00
CA ALA A 43 2.56 -1.60 20.91
C ALA A 43 3.62 -1.43 22.02
N HIS A 44 3.32 -1.82 23.26
CA HIS A 44 4.25 -1.71 24.39
C HIS A 44 5.42 -2.70 24.24
N GLU A 45 5.16 -3.89 23.73
CA GLU A 45 6.21 -4.87 23.50
C GLU A 45 7.11 -4.46 22.33
N ILE A 46 6.55 -3.90 21.25
CA ILE A 46 7.33 -3.32 20.16
C ILE A 46 8.18 -2.15 20.69
N LEU A 47 7.62 -1.27 21.53
CA LEU A 47 8.37 -0.18 22.14
C LEU A 47 9.54 -0.70 22.96
N LYS A 48 9.30 -1.69 23.83
CA LYS A 48 10.36 -2.33 24.64
C LYS A 48 11.47 -2.91 23.76
N PHE A 49 11.09 -3.60 22.68
CA PHE A 49 12.06 -4.10 21.71
C PHE A 49 12.88 -2.96 21.11
N CYS A 50 12.22 -1.88 20.70
CA CYS A 50 12.89 -0.71 20.11
C CYS A 50 13.87 -0.04 21.07
N LEU A 51 13.50 0.09 22.35
CA LEU A 51 14.38 0.66 23.37
C LEU A 51 15.61 -0.24 23.63
N ASN A 52 15.41 -1.55 23.70
CA ASN A 52 16.50 -2.51 23.91
C ASN A 52 17.48 -2.55 22.73
N GLU A 53 16.96 -2.47 21.52
CA GLU A 53 17.75 -2.53 20.29
C GLU A 53 18.22 -1.16 19.80
N HIS A 54 17.93 -0.07 20.52
CA HIS A 54 18.23 1.30 20.14
C HIS A 54 17.69 1.70 18.75
N ILE A 55 16.46 1.28 18.44
CA ILE A 55 15.76 1.63 17.20
C ILE A 55 15.30 3.09 17.26
N GLU A 56 15.61 3.84 16.21
CA GLU A 56 15.20 5.24 16.04
C GLU A 56 13.99 5.38 15.09
N ARG A 57 13.73 4.38 14.25
CA ARG A 57 12.63 4.41 13.28
C ARG A 57 12.00 3.03 13.06
N ILE A 58 10.69 2.96 12.88
CA ILE A 58 9.95 1.70 12.69
C ILE A 58 9.11 1.75 11.42
N PHE A 59 9.18 0.70 10.59
CA PHE A 59 8.26 0.44 9.49
C PHE A 59 7.47 -0.85 9.77
N PRO A 60 6.24 -0.73 10.28
CA PRO A 60 5.36 -1.88 10.44
C PRO A 60 4.90 -2.43 9.10
N THR A 61 4.84 -3.74 9.02
CA THR A 61 4.54 -4.48 7.79
C THR A 61 3.20 -5.22 7.86
N HIS A 62 2.63 -5.38 9.06
CA HIS A 62 1.34 -6.03 9.28
C HIS A 62 0.24 -5.06 9.72
N PRO A 63 -1.01 -5.24 9.29
CA PRO A 63 -2.14 -4.40 9.71
C PRO A 63 -2.33 -4.29 11.23
N GLN A 64 -2.11 -5.38 11.98
CA GLN A 64 -2.21 -5.37 13.44
C GLN A 64 -1.16 -4.43 14.07
N GLU A 65 0.07 -4.47 13.58
CA GLU A 65 1.15 -3.59 14.03
C GLU A 65 0.87 -2.14 13.65
N ILE A 66 0.44 -1.91 12.40
CA ILE A 66 0.06 -0.58 11.91
C ILE A 66 -1.00 0.04 12.83
N ASN A 67 -2.04 -0.71 13.17
CA ASN A 67 -3.12 -0.24 14.04
C ASN A 67 -2.63 0.02 15.48
N ALA A 68 -1.86 -0.90 16.05
CA ALA A 68 -1.33 -0.77 17.41
C ALA A 68 -0.38 0.44 17.52
N LEU A 69 0.54 0.60 16.57
CA LEU A 69 1.50 1.70 16.53
C LEU A 69 0.82 3.04 16.27
N LYS A 70 -0.17 3.09 15.37
CA LYS A 70 -0.95 4.31 15.13
C LYS A 70 -1.69 4.77 16.39
N ALA A 71 -2.25 3.83 17.17
CA ALA A 71 -2.94 4.14 18.42
C ALA A 71 -1.98 4.61 19.53
N SER A 72 -0.69 4.29 19.43
CA SER A 72 0.34 4.63 20.43
C SER A 72 1.40 5.59 19.89
N GLU A 73 1.11 6.32 18.81
CA GLU A 73 2.10 7.15 18.10
C GLU A 73 2.82 8.15 19.02
N ILE A 74 2.05 8.88 19.84
CA ILE A 74 2.58 9.87 20.79
C ILE A 74 3.60 9.23 21.75
N LEU A 75 3.35 8.01 22.21
CA LEU A 75 4.25 7.30 23.12
C LEU A 75 5.60 7.02 22.44
N PHE A 76 5.62 6.60 21.18
CA PHE A 76 6.88 6.37 20.47
C PHE A 76 7.63 7.68 20.20
N GLU A 77 6.90 8.76 19.88
CA GLU A 77 7.47 10.10 19.70
C GLU A 77 8.15 10.61 20.99
N GLU A 78 7.56 10.36 22.16
CA GLU A 78 8.17 10.71 23.47
C GLU A 78 9.51 10.03 23.72
N PHE A 79 9.74 8.84 23.16
CA PHE A 79 11.02 8.13 23.22
C PHE A 79 11.94 8.43 22.02
N GLY A 80 11.57 9.37 21.15
CA GLY A 80 12.36 9.74 19.98
C GLY A 80 12.35 8.68 18.87
N ILE A 81 11.33 7.84 18.82
CA ILE A 81 11.21 6.75 17.83
C ILE A 81 10.20 7.15 16.76
N ALA A 82 10.68 7.39 15.55
CA ALA A 82 9.83 7.78 14.42
C ALA A 82 9.09 6.57 13.85
N ILE A 83 7.76 6.67 13.74
CA ILE A 83 6.97 5.64 13.07
C ILE A 83 6.85 6.00 11.59
N GLY A 84 7.46 5.20 10.72
CA GLY A 84 7.43 5.32 9.25
C GLY A 84 6.08 4.91 8.63
N LEU A 85 4.97 5.22 9.31
CA LEU A 85 3.63 5.04 8.77
C LEU A 85 3.32 6.17 7.81
N SER A 86 3.06 5.83 6.55
CA SER A 86 2.45 6.76 5.60
C SER A 86 1.09 7.23 6.13
N LYS A 87 1.04 8.46 6.67
CA LYS A 87 -0.19 9.06 7.23
C LYS A 87 -1.17 9.53 6.17
N TYR A 88 -0.75 9.54 4.92
CA TYR A 88 -1.49 10.11 3.82
C TYR A 88 -1.89 9.06 2.79
N THR A 89 -3.15 9.15 2.35
CA THR A 89 -3.67 8.41 1.22
C THR A 89 -4.26 9.38 0.21
N PHE A 90 -4.01 9.13 -1.07
CA PHE A 90 -4.68 9.80 -2.17
C PHE A 90 -5.55 8.78 -2.87
N ASN A 91 -6.78 9.15 -3.22
CA ASN A 91 -7.66 8.26 -3.96
C ASN A 91 -8.57 9.07 -4.87
N LYS A 92 -8.52 8.79 -6.19
CA LYS A 92 -9.36 9.43 -7.20
C LYS A 92 -10.19 8.39 -7.96
N PRO A 93 -11.14 7.72 -7.29
CA PRO A 93 -12.03 6.77 -7.95
C PRO A 93 -13.09 7.52 -8.77
N ALA A 94 -13.59 6.88 -9.81
CA ALA A 94 -14.74 7.38 -10.56
C ALA A 94 -16.03 7.17 -9.78
N ILE A 95 -16.15 6.04 -9.06
CA ILE A 95 -17.30 5.72 -8.22
C ILE A 95 -16.97 4.69 -7.14
N GLU A 96 -17.72 4.73 -6.04
CA GLU A 96 -17.76 3.67 -5.02
C GLU A 96 -18.95 2.74 -5.26
N VAL A 97 -18.73 1.45 -5.07
CA VAL A 97 -19.69 0.36 -5.22
C VAL A 97 -19.86 -0.32 -3.88
N LYS A 98 -21.10 -0.42 -3.39
CA LYS A 98 -21.39 -0.96 -2.05
C LYS A 98 -21.84 -2.41 -2.06
N ASP A 99 -22.29 -2.92 -3.19
CA ASP A 99 -22.69 -4.31 -3.37
C ASP A 99 -22.46 -4.80 -4.82
N PHE A 100 -22.65 -6.10 -5.02
CA PHE A 100 -22.41 -6.74 -6.31
C PHE A 100 -23.41 -6.34 -7.41
N ASN A 101 -24.65 -5.99 -7.06
CA ASN A 101 -25.66 -5.58 -8.03
C ASN A 101 -25.32 -4.20 -8.59
N GLU A 102 -24.87 -3.29 -7.73
CA GLU A 102 -24.32 -2.00 -8.12
C GLU A 102 -23.05 -2.15 -8.97
N LEU A 103 -22.20 -3.15 -8.70
CA LEU A 103 -20.95 -3.34 -9.45
C LEU A 103 -21.21 -3.47 -10.95
N SER A 104 -22.06 -4.41 -11.33
CA SER A 104 -22.34 -4.70 -12.75
C SER A 104 -22.92 -3.48 -13.47
N SER A 105 -23.90 -2.81 -12.86
CA SER A 105 -24.54 -1.62 -13.43
C SER A 105 -23.57 -0.43 -13.56
N LYS A 106 -22.73 -0.19 -12.55
CA LYS A 106 -21.74 0.89 -12.56
C LYS A 106 -20.63 0.62 -13.58
N LEU A 107 -20.14 -0.62 -13.71
CA LEU A 107 -19.14 -0.95 -14.73
C LEU A 107 -19.63 -0.60 -16.15
N LEU A 108 -20.87 -0.99 -16.48
CA LEU A 108 -21.48 -0.63 -17.77
C LEU A 108 -21.65 0.89 -17.92
N HIS A 109 -22.10 1.58 -16.87
CA HIS A 109 -22.25 3.04 -16.87
C HIS A 109 -20.93 3.77 -17.14
N TYR A 110 -19.82 3.29 -16.59
CA TYR A 110 -18.49 3.86 -16.78
C TYR A 110 -17.79 3.42 -18.07
N GLY A 111 -18.48 2.66 -18.92
CA GLY A 111 -18.08 2.38 -20.30
C GLY A 111 -17.50 0.99 -20.54
N TYR A 112 -17.59 0.06 -19.59
CA TYR A 112 -17.24 -1.34 -19.83
C TYR A 112 -18.18 -1.98 -20.87
N PRO A 113 -17.71 -2.85 -21.79
CA PRO A 113 -16.31 -3.28 -21.99
C PRO A 113 -15.50 -2.39 -22.94
N GLN A 114 -16.07 -1.29 -23.45
CA GLN A 114 -15.41 -0.44 -24.45
C GLN A 114 -14.29 0.44 -23.87
N ARG A 115 -14.26 0.61 -22.54
CA ARG A 115 -13.23 1.33 -21.81
C ARG A 115 -12.57 0.41 -20.80
N LYS A 116 -11.25 0.59 -20.64
CA LYS A 116 -10.50 -0.09 -19.58
C LYS A 116 -10.89 0.50 -18.23
N LEU A 117 -11.19 -0.37 -17.29
CA LEU A 117 -11.48 -0.01 -15.91
C LEU A 117 -10.56 -0.80 -14.99
N ALA A 118 -10.27 -0.23 -13.82
CA ALA A 118 -9.69 -0.98 -12.72
C ALA A 118 -10.62 -0.94 -11.52
N ILE A 119 -10.51 -1.94 -10.65
CA ILE A 119 -11.14 -1.94 -9.34
C ILE A 119 -10.09 -1.93 -8.24
N GLY A 120 -10.43 -1.35 -7.11
CA GLY A 120 -9.66 -1.44 -5.87
C GLY A 120 -10.60 -1.56 -4.69
N ARG A 121 -10.10 -2.04 -3.55
CA ARG A 121 -10.89 -2.08 -2.32
C ARG A 121 -11.16 -0.67 -1.78
N GLY A 122 -12.33 -0.49 -1.18
CA GLY A 122 -12.79 0.75 -0.55
C GLY A 122 -11.92 1.20 0.63
N ASP A 123 -11.29 0.27 1.33
CA ASP A 123 -10.36 0.51 2.43
C ASP A 123 -8.93 0.81 1.96
N LEU A 124 -8.70 0.86 0.65
CA LEU A 124 -7.40 1.07 0.04
C LEU A 124 -6.34 0.02 0.43
N LEU A 125 -6.75 -1.18 0.83
CA LEU A 125 -5.86 -2.32 0.96
C LEU A 125 -5.66 -3.00 -0.40
N GLY A 126 -4.51 -3.65 -0.58
CA GLY A 126 -4.20 -4.39 -1.81
C GLY A 126 -4.02 -3.53 -3.06
N ASP A 127 -3.76 -4.18 -4.20
CA ASP A 127 -3.46 -3.54 -5.48
C ASP A 127 -4.73 -3.12 -6.25
N LEU A 128 -4.55 -2.33 -7.32
CA LEU A 128 -5.59 -2.12 -8.32
C LEU A 128 -5.61 -3.31 -9.30
N ILE A 129 -6.80 -3.78 -9.65
CA ILE A 129 -7.01 -4.91 -10.55
C ILE A 129 -7.70 -4.41 -11.81
N LEU A 130 -7.08 -4.57 -12.97
CA LEU A 130 -7.68 -4.24 -14.26
C LEU A 130 -8.80 -5.23 -14.63
N ILE A 131 -9.86 -4.73 -15.25
CA ILE A 131 -10.92 -5.58 -15.81
C ILE A 131 -10.60 -5.83 -17.28
N ASP A 132 -10.35 -7.09 -17.62
CA ASP A 132 -9.89 -7.52 -18.93
C ASP A 132 -10.47 -8.89 -19.30
N ASP A 133 -11.43 -8.92 -20.23
CA ASP A 133 -12.08 -10.15 -20.70
C ASP A 133 -11.17 -11.02 -21.59
N GLU A 134 -10.00 -10.53 -22.00
CA GLU A 134 -9.01 -11.35 -22.69
C GLU A 134 -8.33 -12.35 -21.73
N VAL A 135 -8.43 -12.13 -20.41
CA VAL A 135 -7.93 -13.04 -19.37
C VAL A 135 -8.82 -14.28 -19.27
N LYS A 136 -8.38 -15.36 -19.92
CA LYS A 136 -9.13 -16.63 -20.00
C LYS A 136 -8.73 -17.69 -18.97
N ASN A 137 -7.50 -17.65 -18.45
CA ASN A 137 -6.98 -18.69 -17.56
C ASN A 137 -7.16 -18.33 -16.08
N PHE A 138 -7.81 -19.24 -15.33
CA PHE A 138 -8.03 -19.13 -13.89
C PHE A 138 -6.76 -19.35 -13.05
N GLU A 139 -5.70 -19.91 -13.65
CA GLU A 139 -4.47 -20.32 -12.95
C GLU A 139 -3.60 -19.13 -12.47
N GLN A 140 -3.78 -17.94 -13.05
CA GLN A 140 -3.01 -16.73 -12.70
C GLN A 140 -3.57 -15.96 -11.49
N ILE A 141 -4.71 -16.39 -10.91
CA ILE A 141 -5.37 -15.72 -9.78
C ILE A 141 -4.52 -15.78 -8.50
N TRP A 142 -3.72 -16.84 -8.32
CA TRP A 142 -2.96 -17.05 -7.09
C TRP A 142 -1.59 -16.33 -7.07
N LEU A 143 -1.24 -15.62 -8.14
CA LEU A 143 0.06 -14.97 -8.33
C LEU A 143 -0.11 -13.46 -8.62
N LYS A 144 -0.49 -12.68 -7.61
CA LYS A 144 -0.59 -11.19 -7.70
C LYS A 144 -1.43 -10.74 -8.90
N ILE A 145 -2.75 -10.85 -8.75
CA ILE A 145 -3.75 -10.55 -9.77
C ILE A 145 -3.60 -9.10 -10.27
N ALA A 146 -3.00 -8.92 -11.44
CA ALA A 146 -2.96 -7.63 -12.12
C ALA A 146 -4.27 -7.35 -12.88
N SER A 147 -4.94 -8.40 -13.37
CA SER A 147 -6.16 -8.31 -14.15
C SER A 147 -7.11 -9.50 -13.97
N LEU A 148 -8.41 -9.26 -14.17
CA LEU A 148 -9.48 -10.27 -14.12
C LEU A 148 -10.53 -10.00 -15.21
N SER A 149 -11.09 -11.06 -15.78
CA SER A 149 -12.29 -10.92 -16.61
C SER A 149 -13.53 -10.63 -15.77
N PHE A 150 -14.58 -10.09 -16.39
CA PHE A 150 -15.84 -9.81 -15.70
C PHE A 150 -16.45 -11.06 -15.05
N ILE A 151 -16.31 -12.22 -15.72
CA ILE A 151 -16.78 -13.52 -15.19
C ILE A 151 -16.02 -13.89 -13.91
N GLN A 152 -14.71 -13.65 -13.86
CA GLN A 152 -13.88 -13.92 -12.68
C GLN A 152 -14.23 -12.98 -11.53
N LEU A 153 -14.45 -11.69 -11.81
CA LEU A 153 -14.94 -10.73 -10.82
C LEU A 153 -16.25 -11.20 -10.20
N GLY A 154 -17.19 -11.66 -11.03
CA GLY A 154 -18.45 -12.24 -10.56
C GLY A 154 -18.26 -13.37 -9.56
N LYS A 155 -17.32 -14.27 -9.83
CA LYS A 155 -17.03 -15.40 -8.93
C LYS A 155 -16.35 -14.99 -7.62
N LEU A 156 -15.49 -13.98 -7.65
CA LEU A 156 -14.71 -13.56 -6.49
C LEU A 156 -15.50 -12.66 -5.54
N PHE A 157 -16.37 -11.79 -6.06
CA PHE A 157 -17.04 -10.75 -5.27
C PHE A 157 -18.52 -11.02 -5.02
N ASN A 158 -19.15 -11.97 -5.72
CA ASN A 158 -20.54 -12.34 -5.46
C ASN A 158 -20.67 -13.24 -4.22
N HIS A 159 -20.46 -12.66 -3.04
CA HIS A 159 -20.61 -13.33 -1.75
C HIS A 159 -21.33 -12.43 -0.74
N SER A 160 -21.91 -13.04 0.30
CA SER A 160 -22.72 -12.34 1.33
C SER A 160 -21.98 -11.22 2.07
N HIS A 161 -20.64 -11.26 2.13
CA HIS A 161 -19.81 -10.26 2.80
C HIS A 161 -19.10 -9.32 1.81
N PHE A 162 -19.85 -8.70 0.89
CA PHE A 162 -19.28 -7.79 -0.11
C PHE A 162 -18.47 -6.67 0.55
N GLN A 163 -17.20 -6.56 0.16
CA GLN A 163 -16.37 -5.42 0.56
C GLN A 163 -16.57 -4.29 -0.44
N PRO A 164 -16.83 -3.03 0.01
CA PRO A 164 -16.97 -1.92 -0.91
C PRO A 164 -15.78 -1.82 -1.87
N LEU A 165 -16.07 -1.54 -3.13
CA LEU A 165 -15.06 -1.41 -4.18
C LEU A 165 -15.09 -0.01 -4.78
N PHE A 166 -13.93 0.47 -5.18
CA PHE A 166 -13.80 1.64 -6.04
C PHE A 166 -13.58 1.22 -7.48
N ILE A 167 -14.26 1.88 -8.41
CA ILE A 167 -13.99 1.75 -9.85
C ILE A 167 -13.16 2.96 -10.29
N TYR A 168 -12.14 2.70 -11.09
CA TYR A 168 -11.24 3.70 -11.69
C TYR A 168 -11.34 3.62 -13.20
N GLN A 169 -11.40 4.78 -13.86
CA GLN A 169 -11.27 4.87 -15.31
C GLN A 169 -9.79 4.87 -15.67
N ILE A 170 -9.40 3.99 -16.59
CA ILE A 170 -8.01 3.78 -16.99
C ILE A 170 -7.89 4.06 -18.49
N ASP A 171 -6.90 4.85 -18.87
CA ASP A 171 -6.69 5.24 -20.27
C ASP A 171 -5.87 4.15 -21.00
N GLU A 172 -4.63 3.93 -20.57
CA GLU A 172 -3.70 3.02 -21.26
C GLU A 172 -3.42 1.74 -20.45
N GLY A 173 -3.20 1.90 -19.14
CA GLY A 173 -2.87 0.84 -18.19
C GLY A 173 -2.70 1.41 -16.78
N VAL A 174 -2.32 0.55 -15.82
CA VAL A 174 -2.02 0.96 -14.45
C VAL A 174 -0.55 0.70 -14.16
N ASP A 175 0.22 1.77 -14.03
CA ASP A 175 1.60 1.70 -13.58
C ASP A 175 1.67 1.82 -12.06
N ARG A 176 2.55 1.02 -11.46
CA ARG A 176 2.72 0.96 -10.01
C ARG A 176 4.18 1.11 -9.62
N PHE A 177 4.43 2.07 -8.75
CA PHE A 177 5.74 2.38 -8.21
C PHE A 177 5.70 2.44 -6.69
N ASN A 178 6.79 2.02 -6.06
CA ASN A 178 7.00 2.20 -4.64
C ASN A 178 8.02 3.33 -4.43
N PHE A 179 7.73 4.21 -3.49
CA PHE A 179 8.56 5.36 -3.19
C PHE A 179 8.80 5.47 -1.70
N LEU A 180 10.04 5.75 -1.33
CA LEU A 180 10.37 6.20 0.00
C LEU A 180 10.52 7.72 -0.05
N MET A 181 9.68 8.44 0.71
CA MET A 181 9.80 9.88 0.90
C MET A 181 10.43 10.16 2.26
N GLU A 182 11.51 10.95 2.24
CA GLU A 182 12.24 11.41 3.42
C GLU A 182 12.55 12.90 3.25
N ALA A 183 12.96 13.59 4.31
CA ALA A 183 13.44 14.97 4.24
C ALA A 183 14.51 15.22 3.16
N SER A 184 15.30 14.19 2.79
CA SER A 184 16.30 14.28 1.72
C SER A 184 15.74 14.20 0.31
N GLY A 185 14.44 13.93 0.15
CA GLY A 185 13.73 13.81 -1.12
C GLY A 185 13.18 12.41 -1.42
N LEU A 186 12.64 12.27 -2.62
CA LEU A 186 11.99 11.06 -3.12
C LEU A 186 13.02 10.01 -3.60
N LYS A 187 12.89 8.78 -3.13
CA LYS A 187 13.70 7.63 -3.56
C LYS A 187 12.82 6.53 -4.17
N SER A 188 13.31 5.90 -5.24
CA SER A 188 12.68 4.74 -5.90
C SER A 188 13.74 3.81 -6.48
N ILE A 189 13.43 2.51 -6.57
CA ILE A 189 14.32 1.53 -7.21
C ILE A 189 14.10 1.51 -8.73
N LYS A 190 12.84 1.50 -9.14
CA LYS A 190 12.48 1.48 -10.56
C LYS A 190 12.72 2.86 -11.15
N ALA A 191 13.22 2.90 -12.38
CA ALA A 191 13.23 4.13 -13.15
C ALA A 191 11.80 4.64 -13.32
N VAL A 192 11.57 5.90 -12.98
CA VAL A 192 10.28 6.58 -13.09
C VAL A 192 10.43 7.67 -14.12
N PRO A 193 9.53 7.78 -15.11
CA PRO A 193 9.52 8.90 -16.04
C PRO A 193 9.57 10.24 -15.32
N ASP A 194 10.37 11.19 -15.81
CA ASP A 194 10.60 12.47 -15.14
C ASP A 194 9.30 13.24 -14.90
N GLU A 195 8.35 13.19 -15.85
CA GLU A 195 7.03 13.80 -15.72
C GLU A 195 6.26 13.26 -14.50
N LEU A 196 6.26 11.93 -14.31
CA LEU A 196 5.62 11.29 -13.16
C LEU A 196 6.35 11.62 -11.87
N LYS A 197 7.70 11.60 -11.90
CA LYS A 197 8.53 11.92 -10.75
C LYS A 197 8.25 13.34 -10.25
N SER A 198 8.23 14.32 -11.14
CA SER A 198 7.90 15.71 -10.80
C SER A 198 6.48 15.85 -10.24
N ALA A 199 5.49 15.14 -10.80
CA ALA A 199 4.13 15.15 -10.26
C ALA A 199 4.08 14.62 -8.81
N ILE A 200 4.89 13.60 -8.50
CA ILE A 200 4.98 12.99 -7.17
C ILE A 200 5.72 13.87 -6.18
N GLU A 201 6.86 14.42 -6.57
CA GLU A 201 7.64 15.35 -5.73
C GLU A 201 6.79 16.57 -5.37
N ASN A 202 6.15 17.21 -6.35
CA ASN A 202 5.24 18.33 -6.12
C ASN A 202 4.09 17.96 -5.16
N PHE A 203 3.56 16.74 -5.30
CA PHE A 203 2.50 16.25 -4.43
C PHE A 203 2.98 16.08 -2.98
N PHE A 204 4.10 15.41 -2.75
CA PHE A 204 4.59 15.12 -1.41
C PHE A 204 5.18 16.36 -0.72
N ASP A 205 5.91 17.21 -1.45
CA ASP A 205 6.54 18.43 -0.90
C ASP A 205 5.50 19.42 -0.38
N SER A 206 4.42 19.60 -1.15
CA SER A 206 3.30 20.48 -0.77
C SER A 206 2.62 20.04 0.53
N ASN A 207 2.71 18.76 0.88
CA ASN A 207 2.04 18.17 2.03
C ASN A 207 3.01 17.77 3.17
N LYS A 208 4.33 17.93 2.99
CA LYS A 208 5.39 17.56 3.95
C LYS A 208 5.26 16.13 4.48
N ILE A 209 5.02 15.17 3.59
CA ILE A 209 4.70 13.80 3.99
C ILE A 209 5.90 12.89 3.83
N GLU A 210 6.28 12.21 4.91
CA GLU A 210 7.30 11.16 4.90
C GLU A 210 6.69 9.78 5.05
N GLY A 211 7.36 8.77 4.50
CA GLY A 211 6.92 7.37 4.61
C GLY A 211 7.24 6.55 3.37
N PHE A 212 6.79 5.30 3.39
CA PHE A 212 6.97 4.38 2.28
C PHE A 212 5.63 4.12 1.59
N TYR A 213 5.50 4.63 0.38
CA TYR A 213 4.25 4.73 -0.36
C TYR A 213 4.24 3.82 -1.57
N GLN A 214 3.05 3.36 -1.91
CA GLN A 214 2.77 2.77 -3.21
C GLN A 214 1.84 3.70 -3.99
N VAL A 215 2.27 4.01 -5.21
CA VAL A 215 1.66 5.03 -6.06
C VAL A 215 1.24 4.41 -7.38
N TYR A 216 0.03 4.76 -7.83
CA TYR A 216 -0.62 4.24 -9.02
C TYR A 216 -0.89 5.36 -10.02
N PHE A 217 -0.49 5.11 -11.27
CA PHE A 217 -0.72 6.01 -12.40
C PHE A 217 -1.54 5.34 -13.50
N SER A 218 -2.33 6.14 -14.21
CA SER A 218 -2.92 5.78 -15.50
C SER A 218 -2.42 6.78 -16.53
N GLY A 219 -1.45 6.38 -17.35
CA GLY A 219 -0.66 7.34 -18.14
C GLY A 219 -0.01 8.36 -17.21
N ASN A 220 -0.25 9.65 -17.46
CA ASN A 220 0.29 10.75 -16.62
C ASN A 220 -0.61 11.14 -15.43
N ASN A 221 -1.74 10.44 -15.23
CA ASN A 221 -2.69 10.78 -14.18
C ASN A 221 -2.40 9.99 -12.90
N LEU A 222 -2.17 10.69 -11.80
CA LEU A 222 -2.12 10.10 -10.47
C LEU A 222 -3.52 9.59 -10.08
N VAL A 223 -3.63 8.30 -9.77
CA VAL A 223 -4.91 7.63 -9.47
C VAL A 223 -5.04 7.33 -7.98
N ARG A 224 -3.98 6.84 -7.35
CA ARG A 224 -4.01 6.40 -5.95
C ARG A 224 -2.61 6.47 -5.32
N ILE A 225 -2.56 6.88 -4.05
CA ILE A 225 -1.40 6.77 -3.16
C ILE A 225 -1.88 6.08 -1.89
N LYS A 226 -1.15 5.05 -1.46
CA LYS A 226 -1.38 4.38 -0.18
C LYS A 226 -0.07 4.08 0.53
N ASN A 227 -0.16 3.69 1.80
CA ASN A 227 0.94 3.05 2.50
C ASN A 227 1.34 1.77 1.74
N ALA A 228 2.63 1.58 1.48
CA ALA A 228 3.11 0.43 0.74
C ALA A 228 2.86 -0.91 1.46
N PHE A 229 2.79 -0.91 2.79
CA PHE A 229 2.49 -2.09 3.60
C PHE A 229 0.99 -2.28 3.91
N ALA A 230 0.12 -1.44 3.34
CA ALA A 230 -1.34 -1.59 3.43
C ALA A 230 -1.92 -2.35 2.23
#